data_AF-A0A6L3EV15-F1
#
_entry.id   AF-A0A6L3EV15-F1
#
_cell.length_a   1.000
_cell.length_b   1.000
_cell.length_c   1.000
_cell.angle_alpha   90.00
_cell.angle_beta   90.00
_cell.angle_gamma   90.00
#
_symmetry.space_group_name_H-M   'P 1'
#
loop_
_entity.id
_entity.type
_entity.pdbx_description
1 polymer ?
#
loop_
_entity_poly.entity_id
_entity_poly.type
_entity_poly.pdbx_seq_one_letter_code
_entity_poly.pdbx_strand_id
1 'polypeptide(L)'
;MKAIGSLLVLALVVLLGVLLGIAIILAWSLGIGWLLMQIVPLTWFESALLTMLASITMAYIGWRLLQLPPPLQTQFDENSLLFETPIPIKRFKESENDQRAEVWFRHEIANDLYWEFEETPGVSDTMGDTEMKELAVRITDMVVNLLKARNSKAQRVKITRTQFKQHMDKIGQRPYDDDILAAAARAVNQSLSFDERLANIVRDKRWDKTEINW
;
A
#
# COMPACT_ATOMS: atom_id res chain seq x y z
N MET A 1 -22.34 -10.79 -51.32
CA MET A 1 -21.94 -12.22 -51.26
C MET A 1 -20.56 -12.46 -50.61
N LYS A 2 -19.49 -11.70 -50.96
CA LYS A 2 -18.15 -11.89 -50.35
C LYS A 2 -18.09 -11.70 -48.81
N ALA A 3 -18.83 -10.75 -48.26
CA ALA A 3 -18.87 -10.50 -46.81
C ALA A 3 -19.50 -11.64 -46.00
N ILE A 4 -20.52 -12.31 -46.55
CA ILE A 4 -21.20 -13.45 -45.89
C ILE A 4 -20.28 -14.68 -45.89
N GLY A 5 -19.56 -14.93 -46.98
CA GLY A 5 -18.57 -16.00 -47.06
C GLY A 5 -17.42 -15.80 -46.06
N SER A 6 -16.92 -14.57 -45.92
CA SER A 6 -15.87 -14.26 -44.94
C SER A 6 -16.31 -14.45 -43.49
N LEU A 7 -17.57 -14.11 -43.17
CA LEU A 7 -18.15 -14.32 -41.84
C LEU A 7 -18.30 -15.81 -41.49
N LEU A 8 -18.75 -16.62 -42.46
CA LEU A 8 -18.86 -18.08 -42.28
C LEU A 8 -17.49 -18.73 -42.06
N VAL A 9 -16.48 -18.34 -42.84
CA VAL A 9 -15.11 -18.85 -42.66
C VAL A 9 -14.55 -18.47 -41.29
N LEU A 10 -14.75 -17.21 -40.86
CA LEU A 10 -14.33 -16.76 -39.53
C LEU A 10 -15.01 -17.58 -38.42
N ALA A 11 -16.34 -17.76 -38.51
CA ALA A 11 -17.09 -18.54 -37.53
C ALA A 11 -16.61 -19.99 -37.46
N LEU A 12 -16.30 -20.60 -38.60
CA LEU A 12 -15.83 -21.99 -38.67
C LEU A 12 -14.41 -22.14 -38.10
N VAL A 13 -13.52 -21.16 -38.32
CA VAL A 13 -12.18 -21.12 -37.70
C VAL A 13 -12.29 -20.96 -36.18
N VAL A 14 -13.15 -20.08 -35.70
CA VAL A 14 -13.39 -19.91 -34.25
C VAL A 14 -13.94 -21.20 -33.64
N LEU A 15 -14.94 -21.82 -34.27
CA LEU A 15 -15.52 -23.08 -33.81
C LEU A 15 -14.47 -24.19 -33.75
N LEU A 16 -13.64 -24.33 -34.79
CA LEU A 16 -12.56 -25.31 -34.83
C LEU A 16 -11.54 -25.07 -33.71
N GLY A 17 -11.17 -23.81 -33.46
CA GLY A 17 -10.28 -23.43 -32.36
C GLY A 17 -10.86 -23.82 -30.99
N VAL A 18 -12.15 -23.57 -30.77
CA VAL A 18 -12.84 -23.97 -29.52
C VAL A 18 -12.85 -25.48 -29.36
N LEU A 19 -13.17 -26.23 -30.40
CA LEU A 19 -13.20 -27.70 -30.36
C LEU A 19 -11.82 -28.29 -30.08
N LEU A 20 -10.77 -27.76 -30.73
CA LEU A 20 -9.38 -28.16 -30.45
C LEU A 20 -8.97 -27.84 -29.02
N GLY A 21 -9.34 -26.66 -28.51
CA GLY A 21 -9.09 -26.28 -27.11
C GLY A 21 -9.73 -27.25 -26.13
N ILE A 22 -11.00 -27.59 -26.34
CA ILE A 22 -11.71 -28.57 -25.51
C ILE A 22 -11.03 -29.94 -25.58
N ALA A 23 -10.67 -30.42 -26.77
CA ALA A 23 -10.00 -31.70 -26.94
C ALA A 23 -8.64 -31.77 -26.21
N ILE A 24 -7.86 -30.70 -26.27
CA ILE A 24 -6.57 -30.59 -25.56
C ILE A 24 -6.79 -30.63 -24.04
N ILE A 25 -7.75 -29.85 -23.52
CA ILE A 25 -8.07 -29.83 -22.07
C ILE A 25 -8.52 -31.22 -21.60
N LEU A 26 -9.38 -31.89 -22.38
CA LEU A 26 -9.83 -33.24 -22.06
C LEU A 26 -8.68 -34.24 -22.06
N ALA A 27 -7.82 -34.24 -23.09
CA ALA A 27 -6.66 -35.12 -23.15
C ALA A 27 -5.69 -34.90 -21.96
N TRP A 28 -5.43 -33.64 -21.60
CA TRP A 28 -4.62 -33.28 -20.44
C TRP A 28 -5.26 -33.72 -19.11
N SER A 29 -6.57 -33.54 -18.98
CA SER A 29 -7.32 -33.91 -17.76
C SER A 29 -7.32 -35.42 -17.53
N LEU A 30 -7.43 -36.22 -18.58
CA LEU A 30 -7.34 -37.68 -18.52
C LEU A 30 -5.92 -38.14 -18.19
N GLY A 31 -4.89 -37.51 -18.78
CA GLY A 31 -3.49 -37.84 -18.50
C GLY A 31 -3.07 -37.55 -17.06
N ILE A 32 -3.40 -36.35 -16.56
CA ILE A 32 -3.12 -35.99 -15.16
C ILE A 32 -4.01 -36.78 -14.19
N GLY A 33 -5.27 -37.02 -14.54
CA GLY A 33 -6.17 -37.85 -13.75
C GLY A 33 -5.66 -39.29 -13.60
N TRP A 34 -5.09 -39.86 -14.66
CA TRP A 34 -4.43 -41.16 -14.58
C TRP A 34 -3.22 -41.16 -13.61
N LEU A 35 -2.40 -40.10 -13.63
CA LEU A 35 -1.28 -39.96 -12.69
C LEU A 35 -1.74 -39.82 -11.23
N LEU A 36 -2.82 -39.07 -10.98
CA LEU A 36 -3.40 -38.89 -9.65
C LEU A 36 -3.90 -40.20 -9.04
N MET A 37 -4.45 -41.10 -9.86
CA MET A 37 -4.90 -42.43 -9.43
C MET A 37 -3.75 -43.31 -8.92
N GLN A 38 -2.50 -43.06 -9.34
CA GLN A 38 -1.33 -43.80 -8.83
C GLN A 38 -0.93 -43.40 -7.40
N ILE A 39 -1.37 -42.22 -6.95
CA ILE A 39 -0.95 -41.62 -5.68
C ILE A 39 -2.07 -41.70 -4.64
N VAL A 40 -3.32 -41.55 -5.07
CA VAL A 40 -4.50 -41.49 -4.20
C VAL A 40 -5.52 -42.52 -4.69
N PRO A 41 -6.23 -43.25 -3.80
CA PRO A 41 -7.21 -44.26 -4.18
C PRO A 41 -8.51 -43.63 -4.69
N LEU A 42 -8.43 -42.95 -5.83
CA LEU A 42 -9.55 -42.32 -6.52
C LEU A 42 -9.96 -43.18 -7.72
N THR A 43 -11.23 -43.11 -8.09
CA THR A 43 -11.70 -43.67 -9.36
C THR A 43 -11.24 -42.80 -10.55
N TRP A 44 -11.18 -43.39 -11.75
CA TRP A 44 -10.89 -42.66 -12.99
C TRP A 44 -11.81 -41.44 -13.20
N PHE A 45 -13.08 -41.58 -12.84
CA PHE A 45 -14.06 -40.51 -12.93
C PHE A 45 -13.75 -39.37 -11.95
N GLU A 46 -13.55 -39.69 -10.67
CA GLU A 46 -13.23 -38.69 -9.62
C GLU A 46 -11.94 -37.94 -9.93
N SER A 47 -10.93 -38.67 -10.42
CA SER A 47 -9.64 -38.08 -10.77
C SER A 47 -9.73 -37.14 -11.97
N ALA A 48 -10.47 -37.53 -13.02
CA ALA A 48 -10.73 -36.67 -14.17
C ALA A 48 -11.55 -35.42 -13.78
N LEU A 49 -12.56 -35.59 -12.92
CA LEU A 49 -13.38 -34.49 -12.41
C LEU A 49 -12.57 -33.49 -11.58
N LEU A 50 -11.71 -33.96 -10.66
CA LEU A 50 -10.84 -33.11 -9.86
C LEU A 50 -9.85 -32.33 -10.73
N THR A 51 -9.28 -32.98 -11.73
CA THR A 51 -8.35 -32.33 -12.67
C THR A 51 -9.06 -31.26 -13.50
N MET A 52 -10.30 -31.51 -13.92
CA MET A 52 -11.12 -30.52 -14.63
C MET A 52 -11.42 -29.32 -13.74
N LEU A 53 -11.82 -29.54 -12.48
CA LEU A 53 -12.08 -28.48 -11.51
C LEU A 53 -10.82 -27.65 -11.21
N ALA A 54 -9.67 -28.30 -11.04
CA ALA A 54 -8.39 -27.62 -10.83
C ALA A 54 -8.02 -26.76 -12.04
N SER A 55 -8.24 -27.26 -13.26
CA SER A 55 -7.97 -26.53 -14.50
C SER A 55 -8.86 -25.30 -14.64
N ILE A 56 -10.17 -25.42 -14.35
CA ILE A 56 -11.11 -24.30 -14.36
C ILE A 56 -10.70 -23.25 -13.32
N THR A 57 -10.31 -23.69 -12.11
CA THR A 57 -9.86 -22.81 -11.03
C THR A 57 -8.60 -22.05 -11.42
N MET A 58 -7.61 -22.73 -12.02
CA MET A 58 -6.38 -22.10 -12.51
C MET A 58 -6.64 -21.13 -13.66
N ALA A 59 -7.52 -21.49 -14.60
CA ALA A 59 -7.93 -20.59 -15.68
C ALA A 59 -8.62 -19.33 -15.13
N TYR A 60 -9.50 -19.48 -14.14
CA TYR A 60 -10.16 -18.37 -13.46
C TYR A 60 -9.18 -17.47 -12.71
N ILE A 61 -8.24 -18.06 -11.97
CA ILE A 61 -7.18 -17.31 -11.27
C ILE A 61 -6.29 -16.58 -12.30
N GLY A 62 -5.84 -17.27 -13.35
CA GLY A 62 -5.02 -16.68 -14.42
C GLY A 62 -5.73 -15.52 -15.12
N TRP A 63 -7.02 -15.69 -15.45
CA TRP A 63 -7.84 -14.61 -15.99
C TRP A 63 -7.95 -13.42 -15.04
N ARG A 64 -8.19 -13.68 -13.75
CA ARG A 64 -8.24 -12.63 -12.73
C ARG A 64 -6.90 -11.92 -12.57
N LEU A 65 -5.77 -12.63 -12.66
CA LEU A 65 -4.42 -12.06 -12.64
C LEU A 65 -4.16 -11.18 -13.86
N LEU A 66 -4.66 -11.54 -15.05
CA LEU A 66 -4.56 -10.70 -16.25
C LEU A 66 -5.44 -9.43 -16.16
N GLN A 67 -6.50 -9.47 -15.37
CA GLN A 67 -7.35 -8.30 -15.08
C GLN A 67 -6.81 -7.42 -13.95
N LEU A 68 -5.85 -7.90 -13.16
CA LEU A 68 -5.15 -7.02 -12.26
C LEU A 68 -4.42 -5.96 -13.10
N PRO A 69 -4.40 -4.69 -12.67
CA PRO A 69 -3.46 -3.75 -13.25
C PRO A 69 -2.08 -4.41 -13.21
N PRO A 70 -1.24 -4.23 -14.26
CA PRO A 70 0.11 -4.76 -14.21
C PRO A 70 0.70 -4.37 -12.85
N PRO A 71 1.33 -5.30 -12.12
CA PRO A 71 2.03 -4.92 -10.91
C PRO A 71 2.86 -3.72 -11.31
N LEU A 72 2.74 -2.60 -10.58
CA LEU A 72 3.56 -1.43 -10.81
C LEU A 72 4.97 -1.97 -10.99
N GLN A 73 5.44 -1.98 -12.24
CA GLN A 73 6.83 -2.18 -12.51
C GLN A 73 7.39 -0.91 -11.93
N THR A 74 7.80 -0.97 -10.66
CA THR A 74 8.85 -0.11 -10.17
C THR A 74 9.98 -0.37 -11.15
N GLN A 75 10.02 0.46 -12.21
CA GLN A 75 11.21 0.67 -12.99
C GLN A 75 12.19 1.17 -11.94
N PHE A 76 12.91 0.23 -11.34
CA PHE A 76 14.17 0.50 -10.71
C PHE A 76 15.08 0.92 -11.86
N ASP A 77 14.96 2.18 -12.24
CA ASP A 77 15.96 2.88 -13.02
C ASP A 77 17.20 2.86 -12.12
N GLU A 78 18.17 2.00 -12.43
CA GLU A 78 19.42 1.90 -11.66
C GLU A 78 20.17 3.26 -11.61
N ASN A 79 19.77 4.22 -12.46
CA ASN A 79 20.28 5.60 -12.44
C ASN A 79 19.43 6.59 -11.62
N SER A 80 18.30 6.17 -11.04
CA SER A 80 17.52 6.95 -10.07
C SER A 80 17.93 6.66 -8.61
N LEU A 81 19.14 6.12 -8.38
CA LEU A 81 19.79 6.10 -7.07
C LEU A 81 20.28 7.48 -6.62
N LEU A 82 19.55 8.55 -6.97
CA LEU A 82 19.45 9.67 -6.06
C LEU A 82 18.59 9.15 -4.91
N PHE A 83 19.23 8.47 -3.95
CA PHE A 83 18.60 8.12 -2.69
C PHE A 83 17.96 9.39 -2.17
N GLU A 84 16.64 9.45 -2.28
CA GLU A 84 15.88 10.53 -1.73
C GLU A 84 16.23 10.57 -0.26
N THR A 85 16.88 11.65 0.15
CA THR A 85 17.58 11.64 1.44
C THR A 85 16.51 11.79 2.52
N PRO A 86 16.19 10.71 3.28
CA PRO A 86 15.20 10.81 4.32
C PRO A 86 15.65 11.86 5.34
N ILE A 87 14.69 12.45 6.05
CA ILE A 87 15.00 13.43 7.10
C ILE A 87 15.82 12.70 8.16
N PRO A 88 17.09 13.10 8.41
CA PRO A 88 17.97 12.31 9.24
C PRO A 88 17.50 12.34 10.70
N ILE A 89 17.45 11.18 11.36
CA ILE A 89 17.03 11.04 12.77
C ILE A 89 17.76 11.97 13.74
N LYS A 90 19.00 12.37 13.41
CA LYS A 90 19.78 13.35 14.18
C LYS A 90 19.07 14.68 14.36
N ARG A 91 18.14 15.06 13.48
CA ARG A 91 17.33 16.30 13.60
C ARG A 91 16.38 16.28 14.80
N PHE A 92 15.99 15.10 15.28
CA PHE A 92 15.04 14.93 16.38
C PHE A 92 15.70 14.56 17.70
N LYS A 93 17.01 14.29 17.70
CA LYS A 93 17.78 13.89 18.88
C LYS A 93 18.32 15.12 19.61
N GLU A 94 18.12 15.19 20.92
CA GLU A 94 18.80 16.19 21.77
C GLU A 94 20.26 15.81 22.04
N SER A 95 20.57 14.51 22.04
CA SER A 95 21.93 13.97 22.16
C SER A 95 22.07 12.66 21.36
N GLU A 96 23.29 12.22 21.05
CA GLU A 96 23.50 11.00 20.26
C GLU A 96 22.85 9.75 20.89
N ASN A 97 22.78 9.73 22.23
CA ASN A 97 22.20 8.65 23.03
C ASN A 97 20.69 8.82 23.29
N ASP A 98 20.03 9.83 22.73
CA ASP A 98 18.58 9.99 22.87
C ASP A 98 17.86 8.91 22.06
N GLN A 99 17.30 7.94 22.78
CA GLN A 99 16.57 6.78 22.24
C GLN A 99 15.10 6.78 22.67
N ARG A 100 14.57 7.93 23.08
CA ARG A 100 13.15 8.03 23.49
C ARG A 100 12.23 7.67 22.31
N ALA A 101 11.12 7.01 22.63
CA ALA A 101 10.09 6.65 21.66
C ALA A 101 9.54 7.88 20.92
N GLU A 102 9.50 9.05 21.57
CA GLU A 102 9.14 10.32 20.91
C GLU A 102 10.09 10.70 19.78
N VAL A 103 11.40 10.49 19.92
CA VAL A 103 12.38 10.81 18.88
C VAL A 103 12.14 9.93 17.66
N TRP A 104 11.96 8.63 17.88
CA TRP A 104 11.62 7.68 16.82
C TRP A 104 10.27 8.05 16.17
N PHE A 105 9.24 8.29 16.98
CA PHE A 105 7.91 8.67 16.49
C PHE A 105 7.96 9.93 15.61
N ARG A 106 8.69 10.97 16.05
CA ARG A 106 8.89 12.20 15.28
C ARG A 106 9.58 11.92 13.95
N HIS A 107 10.61 11.08 13.96
CA HIS A 107 11.33 10.69 12.76
C HIS A 107 10.43 9.98 11.75
N GLU A 108 9.68 8.96 12.17
CA GLU A 108 8.80 8.22 11.26
C GLU A 108 7.71 9.13 10.68
N ILE A 109 6.99 9.87 11.54
CA ILE A 109 5.92 10.75 11.08
C ILE A 109 6.43 11.87 10.17
N ALA A 110 7.62 12.43 10.43
CA ALA A 110 8.19 13.45 9.55
C ALA A 110 8.54 12.90 8.17
N ASN A 111 9.08 11.68 8.10
CA ASN A 111 9.35 11.06 6.81
C ASN A 111 8.04 10.72 6.08
N ASP A 112 7.05 10.13 6.76
CA ASP A 112 5.74 9.84 6.15
C ASP A 112 5.04 11.11 5.63
N LEU A 113 5.14 12.22 6.36
CA LEU A 113 4.64 13.52 5.92
C LEU A 113 5.39 14.04 4.69
N TYR A 114 6.71 13.90 4.67
CA TYR A 114 7.54 14.31 3.54
C TYR A 114 7.16 13.53 2.27
N TRP A 115 7.05 12.21 2.36
CA TRP A 115 6.60 11.35 1.26
C TRP A 115 5.20 11.75 0.75
N GLU A 116 4.24 11.97 1.66
CA GLU A 116 2.90 12.40 1.26
C GLU A 116 2.89 13.79 0.59
N PHE A 117 3.77 14.71 1.01
CA PHE A 117 3.87 16.03 0.38
C PHE A 117 4.47 15.96 -1.02
N GLU A 118 5.45 15.08 -1.23
CA GLU A 118 6.00 14.83 -2.55
C GLU A 118 4.94 14.30 -3.53
N GLU A 119 4.12 13.35 -3.05
CA GLU A 119 3.05 12.72 -3.83
C GLU A 119 1.79 13.61 -4.01
N THR A 120 1.67 14.72 -3.28
CA THR A 120 0.47 15.59 -3.33
C THR A 120 0.65 16.73 -4.33
N PRO A 121 -0.09 16.73 -5.47
CA PRO A 121 -0.08 17.83 -6.43
C PRO A 121 -0.48 19.15 -5.75
N GLY A 122 0.18 20.24 -6.10
CA GLY A 122 0.03 21.55 -5.45
C GLY A 122 0.95 21.79 -4.26
N VAL A 123 1.38 20.74 -3.53
CA VAL A 123 2.42 20.87 -2.50
C VAL A 123 3.80 20.74 -3.14
N SER A 124 4.04 19.63 -3.84
CA SER A 124 5.32 19.39 -4.53
C SER A 124 5.58 20.35 -5.70
N ASP A 125 4.53 20.88 -6.32
CA ASP A 125 4.66 21.87 -7.40
C ASP A 125 5.11 23.26 -6.91
N THR A 126 4.93 23.55 -5.61
CA THR A 126 5.13 24.90 -5.04
C THR A 126 6.31 25.02 -4.09
N MET A 127 6.86 23.89 -3.62
CA MET A 127 7.94 23.86 -2.62
C MET A 127 9.11 22.99 -3.09
N GLY A 128 10.32 23.45 -2.80
CA GLY A 128 11.52 22.62 -3.01
C GLY A 128 11.67 21.52 -1.95
N ASP A 129 12.47 20.50 -2.23
CA ASP A 129 12.79 19.37 -1.32
C ASP A 129 13.09 19.81 0.12
N THR A 130 14.00 20.76 0.28
CA THR A 130 14.41 21.26 1.60
C THR A 130 13.24 21.93 2.33
N GLU A 131 12.41 22.70 1.63
CA GLU A 131 11.26 23.37 2.22
C GLU A 131 10.19 22.37 2.65
N MET A 132 9.97 21.32 1.85
CA MET A 132 9.06 20.22 2.18
C MET A 132 9.54 19.45 3.42
N LYS A 133 10.83 19.14 3.53
CA LYS A 133 11.41 18.49 4.71
C LYS A 133 11.22 19.33 5.98
N GLU A 134 11.51 20.63 5.91
CA GLU A 134 11.30 21.54 7.04
C GLU A 134 9.81 21.71 7.39
N LEU A 135 8.93 21.73 6.38
CA LEU A 135 7.48 21.73 6.59
C LEU A 135 7.02 20.45 7.31
N ALA A 136 7.49 19.29 6.87
CA ALA A 136 7.19 18.00 7.48
C ALA A 136 7.63 17.96 8.95
N VAL A 137 8.86 18.42 9.26
CA VAL A 137 9.35 18.53 10.65
C VAL A 137 8.43 19.42 11.50
N ARG A 138 8.08 20.61 11.02
CA ARG A 138 7.20 21.53 11.77
C ARG A 138 5.80 20.96 11.98
N ILE A 139 5.25 20.28 10.99
CA ILE A 139 3.93 19.63 11.10
C ILE A 139 4.00 18.46 12.08
N THR A 140 5.08 17.69 12.10
CA THR A 140 5.31 16.64 13.10
C THR A 140 5.25 17.18 14.53
N ASP A 141 5.84 18.35 14.80
CA ASP A 141 5.77 18.95 16.15
C ASP A 141 4.31 19.23 16.57
N MET A 142 3.51 19.75 15.64
CA MET A 142 2.08 19.96 15.88
C MET A 142 1.32 18.65 16.09
N VAL A 143 1.64 17.63 15.30
CA VAL A 143 1.07 16.28 15.45
C VAL A 143 1.36 15.74 16.84
N VAL A 144 2.62 15.75 17.28
CA VAL A 144 3.02 15.26 18.60
C VAL A 144 2.29 16.01 19.70
N ASN A 145 2.19 17.33 19.62
CA ASN A 145 1.45 18.13 20.59
C ASN A 145 -0.05 17.78 20.62
N LEU A 146 -0.69 17.64 19.46
CA LEU A 146 -2.09 17.23 19.33
C LEU A 146 -2.33 15.83 19.91
N LEU A 147 -1.42 14.89 19.68
CA LEU A 147 -1.52 13.52 20.16
C LEU A 147 -1.27 13.40 21.67
N LYS A 148 -0.27 14.11 22.20
CA LYS A 148 0.00 14.19 23.65
C LYS A 148 -1.15 14.79 24.43
N ALA A 149 -1.84 15.77 23.84
CA ALA A 149 -3.01 16.40 24.45
C ALA A 149 -4.26 15.50 24.50
N ARG A 150 -4.28 14.35 23.79
CA ARG A 150 -5.42 13.44 23.79
C ARG A 150 -5.55 12.62 25.07
N ASN A 151 -6.80 12.30 25.38
CA ASN A 151 -7.13 11.35 26.44
C ASN A 151 -6.83 9.91 25.97
N SER A 152 -6.17 9.12 26.81
CA SER A 152 -5.72 7.74 26.51
C SER A 152 -6.85 6.74 26.28
N LYS A 153 -8.10 7.11 26.58
CA LYS A 153 -9.28 6.23 26.46
C LYS A 153 -9.88 6.15 25.06
N ALA A 154 -9.41 6.93 24.09
CA ALA A 154 -9.94 6.90 22.73
C ALA A 154 -9.42 5.66 21.97
N GLN A 155 -10.33 4.80 21.52
CA GLN A 155 -10.00 3.58 20.78
C GLN A 155 -9.38 3.86 19.39
N ARG A 156 -9.61 5.06 18.83
CA ARG A 156 -9.02 5.50 17.56
C ARG A 156 -8.34 6.85 17.70
N VAL A 157 -7.07 6.89 17.33
CA VAL A 157 -6.27 8.11 17.27
C VAL A 157 -6.33 8.63 15.83
N LYS A 158 -7.28 9.52 15.55
CA LYS A 158 -7.46 10.12 14.22
C LYS A 158 -7.33 11.64 14.28
N ILE A 159 -6.37 12.24 13.59
CA ILE A 159 -6.23 13.69 13.47
C ILE A 159 -7.06 14.22 12.29
N THR A 160 -7.65 15.41 12.46
CA THR A 160 -8.40 16.09 11.39
C THR A 160 -7.75 17.42 11.01
N ARG A 161 -8.03 17.90 9.79
CA ARG A 161 -7.66 19.25 9.33
C ARG A 161 -8.10 20.34 10.31
N THR A 162 -9.32 20.23 10.84
CA THR A 162 -9.86 21.18 11.81
C THR A 162 -9.02 21.23 13.08
N GLN A 163 -8.49 20.09 13.54
CA GLN A 163 -7.61 20.05 14.71
C GLN A 163 -6.28 20.74 14.46
N PHE A 164 -5.70 20.61 13.26
CA PHE A 164 -4.53 21.38 12.88
C PHE A 164 -4.82 22.88 12.90
N LYS A 165 -5.89 23.34 12.21
CA LYS A 165 -6.28 24.76 12.21
C LYS A 165 -6.47 25.31 13.63
N GLN A 166 -7.22 24.60 14.46
CA GLN A 166 -7.43 24.98 15.86
C GLN A 166 -6.12 25.06 16.67
N HIS A 167 -5.18 24.15 16.41
CA HIS A 167 -3.87 24.19 17.06
C HIS A 167 -3.05 25.39 16.60
N MET A 168 -3.01 25.66 15.29
CA MET A 168 -2.32 26.81 14.69
C MET A 168 -2.90 28.13 15.22
N ASP A 169 -4.23 28.26 15.25
CA ASP A 169 -4.92 29.42 15.81
C ASP A 169 -4.55 29.63 17.29
N LYS A 170 -4.48 28.54 18.07
CA LYS A 170 -4.11 28.58 19.49
C LYS A 170 -2.69 29.09 19.73
N ILE A 171 -1.76 28.79 18.83
CA ILE A 171 -0.36 29.27 18.91
C ILE A 171 -0.13 30.58 18.14
N GLY A 172 -1.18 31.20 17.60
CA GLY A 172 -1.10 32.44 16.84
C GLY A 172 -0.41 32.31 15.48
N GLN A 173 -0.35 31.10 14.92
CA GLN A 173 0.25 30.83 13.62
C GLN A 173 -0.81 30.95 12.51
N ARG A 174 -0.45 31.58 11.39
CA ARG A 174 -1.32 31.62 10.19
C ARG A 174 -1.53 30.19 9.67
N PRO A 175 -2.77 29.77 9.38
CA PRO A 175 -3.03 28.44 8.87
C PRO A 175 -2.33 28.20 7.53
N TYR A 176 -1.81 26.98 7.35
CA TYR A 176 -1.35 26.51 6.05
C TYR A 176 -2.52 26.28 5.11
N ASP A 177 -2.19 26.12 3.82
CA ASP A 177 -3.16 25.79 2.79
C ASP A 177 -3.88 24.47 3.09
N ASP A 178 -5.13 24.40 2.66
CA ASP A 178 -6.02 23.28 2.99
C ASP A 178 -5.52 21.95 2.45
N ASP A 179 -4.77 21.97 1.35
CA ASP A 179 -4.16 20.80 0.72
C ASP A 179 -3.00 20.26 1.55
N ILE A 180 -2.13 21.13 2.07
CA ILE A 180 -1.06 20.75 3.02
C ILE A 180 -1.67 20.10 4.27
N LEU A 181 -2.70 20.72 4.85
CA LEU A 181 -3.35 20.18 6.04
C LEU A 181 -4.10 18.87 5.75
N ALA A 182 -4.65 18.71 4.53
CA ALA A 182 -5.32 17.49 4.10
C ALA A 182 -4.34 16.34 3.96
N ALA A 183 -3.23 16.57 3.26
CA ALA A 183 -2.12 15.64 3.09
C ALA A 183 -1.57 15.23 4.48
N ALA A 184 -1.28 16.21 5.34
CA ALA A 184 -0.76 15.94 6.67
C ALA A 184 -1.70 15.08 7.52
N ALA A 185 -3.01 15.38 7.51
CA ALA A 185 -3.99 14.57 8.21
C ALA A 185 -4.11 13.15 7.61
N ARG A 186 -3.94 12.99 6.29
CA ARG A 186 -3.98 11.68 5.63
C ARG A 186 -2.77 10.84 6.05
N ALA A 187 -1.56 11.35 5.85
CA ALA A 187 -0.31 10.67 6.17
C ALA A 187 -0.31 10.17 7.62
N VAL A 188 -0.57 11.06 8.58
CA VAL A 188 -0.55 10.69 10.01
C VAL A 188 -1.59 9.64 10.37
N ASN A 189 -2.80 9.75 9.83
CA ASN A 189 -3.85 8.76 10.09
C ASN A 189 -3.52 7.41 9.46
N GLN A 190 -2.87 7.42 8.30
CA GLN A 190 -2.38 6.24 7.62
C GLN A 190 -1.30 5.56 8.47
N SER A 191 -0.25 6.28 8.86
CA SER A 191 0.83 5.76 9.72
C SER A 191 0.30 5.15 11.02
N LEU A 192 -0.61 5.85 11.71
CA LEU A 192 -1.23 5.35 12.95
C LEU A 192 -2.18 4.16 12.74
N SER A 193 -2.68 3.94 11.53
CA SER A 193 -3.56 2.79 11.22
C SER A 193 -2.78 1.55 10.79
N PHE A 194 -1.62 1.74 10.15
CA PHE A 194 -0.79 0.66 9.63
C PHE A 194 0.31 0.21 10.59
N ASP A 195 0.92 1.12 11.36
CA ASP A 195 1.94 0.79 12.35
C ASP A 195 1.37 0.82 13.77
N GLU A 196 1.09 -0.38 14.30
CA GLU A 196 0.57 -0.55 15.67
C GLU A 196 1.55 -0.02 16.73
N ARG A 197 2.85 0.03 16.45
CA ARG A 197 3.87 0.54 17.39
C ARG A 197 3.70 2.05 17.59
N LEU A 198 3.50 2.80 16.50
CA LEU A 198 3.20 4.24 16.57
C LEU A 198 1.89 4.48 17.35
N ALA A 199 0.84 3.71 17.05
CA ALA A 199 -0.43 3.81 17.76
C ALA A 199 -0.29 3.52 19.26
N ASN A 200 0.52 2.52 19.63
CA ASN A 200 0.79 2.13 21.02
C ASN A 200 1.53 3.22 21.79
N ILE A 201 2.49 3.92 21.16
CA ILE A 201 3.17 5.06 21.81
C ILE A 201 2.16 6.12 22.24
N VAL A 202 1.20 6.44 21.36
CA VAL A 202 0.16 7.44 21.64
C VAL A 202 -0.82 6.94 22.71
N ARG A 203 -1.38 5.74 22.52
CA ARG A 203 -2.42 5.18 23.41
C ARG A 203 -1.91 4.98 24.84
N ASP A 204 -0.71 4.43 24.97
CA ASP A 204 -0.11 4.08 26.25
C ASP A 204 0.74 5.22 26.83
N LYS A 205 0.81 6.37 26.13
CA LYS A 205 1.62 7.55 26.51
C LYS A 205 3.10 7.20 26.77
N ARG A 206 3.69 6.35 25.93
CA ARG A 206 5.08 5.86 26.10
C ARG A 206 6.14 6.81 25.54
N TRP A 207 5.85 8.10 25.43
CA TRP A 207 6.70 9.11 24.78
C TRP A 207 8.15 9.11 25.28
N ASP A 208 8.34 8.97 26.60
CA ASP A 208 9.66 9.05 27.25
C ASP A 208 10.37 7.69 27.41
N LYS A 209 9.79 6.59 26.91
CA LYS A 209 10.40 5.26 27.05
C LYS A 209 11.55 5.08 26.06
N THR A 210 12.67 4.56 26.54
CA THR A 210 13.86 4.22 25.74
C THR A 210 13.83 2.79 25.20
N GLU A 211 13.09 1.90 25.86
CA GLU A 211 12.88 0.53 25.42
C GLU A 211 11.57 0.44 24.63
N ILE A 212 11.67 0.57 23.31
CA ILE A 212 10.64 0.08 22.41
C ILE A 212 10.98 -1.40 22.18
N ASN A 213 10.36 -2.31 22.95
CA ASN A 213 10.41 -3.73 22.61
C ASN A 213 9.69 -3.89 21.26
N TRP A 214 10.49 -4.09 20.21
CA TRP A 214 10.06 -4.28 18.82
C TRP A 214 9.38 -5.64 18.62
#